data_AF-A0A7V5AQD4-F1
#
_entry.id   AF-A0A7V5AQD4-F1
#
_cell.length_a   1.000
_cell.length_b   1.000
_cell.length_c   1.000
_cell.angle_alpha   90.00
_cell.angle_beta   90.00
_cell.angle_gamma   90.00
#
_symmetry.space_group_name_H-M   'P 1'
#
loop_
_entity.id
_entity.type
_entity.pdbx_description
1 polymer ?
#
loop_
_entity_poly.entity_id
_entity_poly.type
_entity_poly.pdbx_seq_one_letter_code
_entity_poly.pdbx_strand_id
1 'polypeptide(L)'
;MNLSMGGGKSSSEKHRIQSSLLLRWFSSFSKTFSSMFSYDFCNKWRRDSMSRIRLMLTVLVSVVVLSFGSFVFADDVEQTKVLERRVLPLPFMNRGKMEDAWLGYAISDSIHFKCNRATKDDTRVVFYDYEAVLRVLKDLLLLRSDLTDEKHIKKVSAHFGATLIITGEFSVNEGKVTIKIFAYGFSPKSGEAERLGEKSVEGKMDSLDDLLSSVAKEVLIFSGYTSPFTLKALPLSDERLYIEYAKVLYYKRDPDTYEKAMEILSKLHEKCKEAPVLYQLGWLSTEKALKTENESEMRTFRDVAKKFFNKAGETDSSFARAFNSLGLIFLAEKNYANAEIQFVKAAKADAKLPDAHYALGNLYLEIRKYEKAVEPLKVAYSLKPGDAGIANSLGCTYFELEKLTEAEDWYKRALELDKNCLEAHQGLGLLYDEKGNKEKAAEHYGKYIELGGDDEDIKARLIQLRLELLKGEGKEKEK
;
A
#
# COMPACT_ATOMS: atom_id res chain seq x y z
N MET A 1 41.79 16.12 18.41
CA MET A 1 41.24 16.78 19.62
C MET A 1 39.79 16.37 19.75
N ASN A 2 39.46 15.68 20.84
CA ASN A 2 38.12 15.23 21.19
C ASN A 2 37.12 16.39 21.25
N LEU A 3 35.86 16.13 20.90
CA LEU A 3 34.69 16.71 21.56
C LEU A 3 33.48 15.78 21.37
N SER A 4 32.91 15.36 22.49
CA SER A 4 31.72 14.54 22.67
C SER A 4 30.43 15.38 22.64
N MET A 5 29.35 14.68 22.29
CA MET A 5 27.91 14.86 22.56
C MET A 5 27.28 16.27 22.73
N GLY A 6 26.14 16.44 22.04
CA GLY A 6 24.98 17.18 22.56
C GLY A 6 24.36 18.20 21.61
N GLY A 7 23.08 18.00 21.27
CA GLY A 7 22.18 19.07 20.79
C GLY A 7 21.89 19.07 19.29
N GLY A 8 20.61 18.94 18.95
CA GLY A 8 20.11 19.12 17.59
C GLY A 8 20.49 20.51 17.05
N LYS A 9 21.14 20.54 15.89
CA LYS A 9 21.57 21.78 15.24
C LYS A 9 20.45 22.36 14.39
N SER A 10 20.12 23.63 14.65
CA SER A 10 19.17 24.43 13.89
C SER A 10 19.61 24.63 12.42
N SER A 11 18.65 24.89 11.53
CA SER A 11 18.86 25.06 10.07
C SER A 11 19.91 26.13 9.72
N SER A 12 20.19 27.07 10.62
CA SER A 12 21.15 28.15 10.39
C SER A 12 22.61 27.66 10.33
N GLU A 13 22.95 26.57 11.02
CA GLU A 13 24.31 26.01 11.03
C GLU A 13 24.62 25.19 9.76
N LYS A 14 23.60 24.56 9.16
CA LYS A 14 23.72 23.88 7.85
C LYS A 14 23.99 24.88 6.71
N HIS A 15 23.32 26.03 6.72
CA HIS A 15 23.58 27.11 5.76
C HIS A 15 25.00 27.68 5.88
N ARG A 16 25.54 27.80 7.10
CA ARG A 16 26.91 28.26 7.32
C ARG A 16 27.97 27.31 6.75
N ILE A 17 27.79 26.00 6.89
CA ILE A 17 28.71 25.00 6.33
C ILE A 17 28.66 25.00 4.80
N GLN A 18 27.47 25.11 4.20
CA GLN A 18 27.30 25.17 2.73
C GLN A 18 27.88 26.45 2.10
N SER A 19 27.76 27.60 2.77
CA SER A 19 28.36 28.85 2.30
C SER A 19 29.91 28.81 2.26
N SER A 20 30.54 28.06 3.17
CA SER A 20 32.01 27.90 3.23
C SER A 20 32.57 27.02 2.09
N LEU A 21 31.79 26.04 1.64
CA LEU A 21 32.13 25.17 0.50
C LEU A 21 31.99 25.92 -0.84
N LEU A 22 30.94 26.73 -0.99
CA LEU A 22 30.74 27.61 -2.14
C LEU A 22 31.84 28.66 -2.29
N LEU A 23 32.29 29.27 -1.19
CA LEU A 23 33.40 30.24 -1.20
C LEU A 23 34.75 29.59 -1.57
N ARG A 24 35.00 28.35 -1.14
CA ARG A 24 36.19 27.58 -1.56
C ARG A 24 36.15 27.19 -3.03
N TRP A 25 34.97 26.88 -3.56
CA TRP A 25 34.79 26.57 -4.98
C TRP A 25 35.01 27.81 -5.86
N PHE A 26 34.46 28.97 -5.45
CA PHE A 26 34.69 30.27 -6.12
C PHE A 26 36.16 30.70 -6.07
N SER A 27 36.83 30.50 -4.92
CA SER A 27 38.26 30.78 -4.77
C SER A 27 39.14 29.92 -5.69
N SER A 28 38.77 28.65 -5.89
CA SER A 28 39.50 27.74 -6.77
C SER A 28 39.29 28.12 -8.23
N PHE A 29 38.03 28.37 -8.62
CA PHE A 29 37.67 28.79 -9.98
C PHE A 29 38.32 30.12 -10.39
N SER A 30 38.36 31.10 -9.47
CA SER A 30 39.05 32.38 -9.67
C SER A 30 40.55 32.22 -9.92
N LYS A 31 41.23 31.29 -9.23
CA LYS A 31 42.67 31.04 -9.42
C LYS A 31 42.97 30.40 -10.77
N THR A 32 42.16 29.43 -11.22
CA THR A 32 42.29 28.82 -12.55
C THR A 32 42.00 29.81 -13.67
N PHE A 33 41.05 30.73 -13.45
CA PHE A 33 40.69 31.78 -14.40
C PHE A 33 41.78 32.87 -14.49
N SER A 34 42.42 33.22 -13.37
CA SER A 34 43.56 34.14 -13.34
C SER A 34 44.80 33.59 -14.05
N SER A 35 45.01 32.27 -14.07
CA SER A 35 46.16 31.66 -14.78
C SER A 35 46.00 31.57 -16.30
N MET A 36 44.78 31.74 -16.84
CA MET A 36 44.55 31.78 -18.29
C MET A 36 44.97 33.12 -18.94
N PHE A 37 45.26 34.15 -18.13
CA PHE A 37 45.75 35.45 -18.60
C PHE A 37 47.19 35.69 -18.15
N SER A 38 48.12 34.88 -18.66
CA SER A 38 49.54 35.24 -18.63
C SER A 38 49.84 36.29 -19.71
N TYR A 39 50.81 37.16 -19.43
CA TYR A 39 51.15 38.35 -20.23
C TYR A 39 51.46 38.03 -21.72
N ASP A 40 51.84 36.79 -22.03
CA ASP A 40 52.13 36.33 -23.41
C ASP A 40 50.87 36.00 -24.23
N PHE A 41 49.71 35.73 -23.61
CA PHE A 41 48.48 35.39 -24.34
C PHE A 41 47.82 36.63 -24.98
N CYS A 42 47.99 37.81 -24.37
CA CYS A 42 47.39 39.06 -24.84
C CYS A 42 48.04 39.62 -26.12
N ASN A 43 49.28 39.26 -26.45
CA ASN A 43 49.97 39.80 -27.64
C ASN A 43 49.62 39.10 -28.96
N LYS A 44 48.97 37.92 -28.92
CA LYS A 44 48.53 37.19 -30.13
C LYS A 44 47.05 37.46 -30.50
N TRP A 45 46.37 38.31 -29.75
CA TRP A 45 44.90 38.47 -29.74
C TRP A 45 44.42 39.81 -30.32
N ARG A 46 45.09 40.33 -31.37
CA ARG A 46 44.65 41.51 -32.12
C ARG A 46 44.07 41.12 -33.47
N ARG A 47 42.78 40.80 -33.49
CA ARG A 47 41.77 41.13 -34.53
C ARG A 47 40.51 40.33 -34.24
N ASP A 48 39.38 41.04 -34.19
CA ASP A 48 37.99 40.52 -34.11
C ASP A 48 37.39 40.29 -32.71
N SER A 49 37.56 41.30 -31.84
CA SER A 49 37.32 41.21 -30.39
C SER A 49 35.85 41.28 -29.94
N MET A 50 34.90 41.83 -30.71
CA MET A 50 33.54 42.08 -30.20
C MET A 50 32.60 40.87 -30.30
N SER A 51 32.69 40.10 -31.40
CA SER A 51 31.80 38.96 -31.67
C SER A 51 32.06 37.79 -30.72
N ARG A 52 33.33 37.57 -30.36
CA ARG A 52 33.75 36.46 -29.51
C ARG A 52 33.58 36.75 -28.02
N ILE A 53 33.74 38.01 -27.60
CA ILE A 53 33.38 38.45 -26.24
C ILE A 53 31.86 38.29 -26.03
N ARG A 54 31.05 38.63 -27.04
CA ARG A 54 29.61 38.33 -27.02
C ARG A 54 29.35 36.83 -26.87
N LEU A 55 29.98 35.98 -27.68
CA LEU A 55 29.81 34.53 -27.57
C LEU A 55 30.18 33.99 -26.18
N MET A 56 31.28 34.48 -25.61
CA MET A 56 31.74 34.07 -24.28
C MET A 56 30.77 34.53 -23.18
N LEU A 57 30.28 35.77 -23.24
CA LEU A 57 29.25 36.29 -22.34
C LEU A 57 27.94 35.52 -22.50
N THR A 58 27.53 35.17 -23.71
CA THR A 58 26.34 34.35 -23.96
C THR A 58 26.50 32.96 -23.36
N VAL A 59 27.66 32.31 -23.51
CA VAL A 59 27.92 31.01 -22.88
C VAL A 59 27.96 31.14 -21.36
N LEU A 60 28.56 32.20 -20.81
CA LEU A 60 28.61 32.42 -19.36
C LEU A 60 27.22 32.67 -18.78
N VAL A 61 26.40 33.50 -19.44
CA VAL A 61 24.99 33.74 -19.06
C VAL A 61 24.18 32.46 -19.20
N SER A 62 24.38 31.68 -20.26
CA SER A 62 23.69 30.39 -20.42
C SER A 62 24.08 29.37 -19.34
N VAL A 63 25.35 29.30 -18.95
CA VAL A 63 25.80 28.40 -17.88
C VAL A 63 25.28 28.88 -16.53
N VAL A 64 25.25 30.20 -16.27
CA VAL A 64 24.67 30.75 -15.03
C VAL A 64 23.16 30.57 -15.01
N VAL A 65 22.45 30.75 -16.12
CA VAL A 65 21.00 30.53 -16.24
C VAL A 65 20.66 29.04 -16.17
N LEU A 66 21.48 28.14 -16.70
CA LEU A 66 21.30 26.70 -16.54
C LEU A 66 21.61 26.25 -15.11
N SER A 67 22.60 26.86 -14.43
CA SER A 67 22.96 26.53 -13.06
C SER A 67 21.96 27.10 -12.05
N PHE A 68 21.51 28.34 -12.23
CA PHE A 68 20.43 28.96 -11.44
C PHE A 68 19.06 28.42 -11.83
N GLY A 69 18.82 28.11 -13.09
CA GLY A 69 17.62 27.42 -13.54
C GLY A 69 17.51 26.05 -12.87
N SER A 70 18.60 25.28 -12.86
CA SER A 70 18.64 24.00 -12.12
C SER A 70 18.50 24.16 -10.61
N PHE A 71 18.78 25.34 -10.03
CA PHE A 71 18.66 25.59 -8.59
C PHE A 71 17.26 26.13 -8.21
N VAL A 72 16.71 27.04 -9.02
CA VAL A 72 15.34 27.57 -8.88
C VAL A 72 14.32 26.49 -9.23
N PHE A 73 14.61 25.61 -10.20
CA PHE A 73 13.80 24.42 -10.47
C PHE A 73 14.15 23.21 -9.58
N ALA A 74 15.20 23.24 -8.75
CA ALA A 74 15.43 22.17 -7.77
C ALA A 74 14.66 22.43 -6.47
N ASP A 75 14.56 23.69 -6.03
CA ASP A 75 13.81 24.06 -4.83
C ASP A 75 12.28 24.16 -5.10
N ASP A 76 11.84 24.51 -6.32
CA ASP A 76 10.40 24.46 -6.72
C ASP A 76 9.95 23.10 -7.32
N VAL A 77 10.83 22.09 -7.34
CA VAL A 77 10.47 20.68 -7.62
C VAL A 77 10.47 19.85 -6.32
N GLU A 78 10.33 20.51 -5.16
CA GLU A 78 9.41 19.97 -4.16
C GLU A 78 8.02 20.00 -4.79
N GLN A 79 7.71 18.91 -5.49
CA GLN A 79 6.41 18.56 -6.02
C GLN A 79 5.31 19.29 -5.23
N THR A 80 4.51 20.14 -5.90
CA THR A 80 3.07 20.11 -5.63
C THR A 80 2.61 18.71 -5.99
N LYS A 81 2.99 17.74 -5.16
CA LYS A 81 2.58 16.37 -5.18
C LYS A 81 1.11 16.54 -4.92
N VAL A 82 0.30 16.48 -5.96
CA VAL A 82 -1.15 16.49 -5.80
C VAL A 82 -1.40 15.34 -4.84
N LEU A 83 -1.72 15.69 -3.59
CA LEU A 83 -1.69 14.73 -2.50
C LEU A 83 -2.70 13.66 -2.88
N GLU A 84 -2.20 12.45 -3.08
CA GLU A 84 -3.03 11.30 -3.43
C GLU A 84 -4.12 11.17 -2.37
N ARG A 85 -5.38 11.31 -2.78
CA ARG A 85 -6.54 11.17 -1.93
C ARG A 85 -6.92 9.71 -1.83
N ARG A 86 -6.54 9.14 -0.71
CA ARG A 86 -6.84 7.77 -0.29
C ARG A 86 -8.15 7.77 0.46
N VAL A 87 -9.17 7.22 -0.19
CA VAL A 87 -10.55 7.19 0.29
C VAL A 87 -10.85 5.82 0.86
N LEU A 88 -11.21 5.81 2.14
CA LEU A 88 -11.55 4.62 2.89
C LEU A 88 -13.07 4.58 3.13
N PRO A 89 -13.83 3.79 2.35
CA PRO A 89 -15.24 3.56 2.62
C PRO A 89 -15.38 2.58 3.79
N LEU A 90 -15.73 3.12 4.95
CA LEU A 90 -16.10 2.34 6.11
C LEU A 90 -17.55 1.80 5.97
N PRO A 91 -17.84 0.71 6.68
CA PRO A 91 -19.16 0.09 6.69
C PRO A 91 -20.30 1.03 7.17
N PHE A 92 -21.38 1.17 6.38
CA PHE A 92 -22.58 1.95 6.77
C PHE A 92 -23.43 1.22 7.83
N MET A 93 -23.75 1.87 8.96
CA MET A 93 -24.40 1.23 10.10
C MET A 93 -25.93 1.30 10.02
N ASN A 94 -26.63 0.22 10.38
CA ASN A 94 -28.09 0.23 10.43
C ASN A 94 -28.58 0.86 11.75
N ARG A 95 -29.49 1.84 11.70
CA ARG A 95 -30.20 2.35 12.89
C ARG A 95 -31.50 1.59 13.20
N GLY A 96 -31.93 0.69 12.31
CA GLY A 96 -33.16 -0.10 12.40
C GLY A 96 -32.94 -1.56 12.82
N LYS A 97 -33.80 -2.46 12.34
CA LYS A 97 -33.78 -3.90 12.69
C LYS A 97 -32.51 -4.61 12.20
N MET A 98 -31.99 -5.54 13.01
CA MET A 98 -30.78 -6.33 12.69
C MET A 98 -30.87 -7.15 11.38
N GLU A 99 -32.09 -7.49 10.95
CA GLU A 99 -32.36 -8.32 9.76
C GLU A 99 -31.84 -7.70 8.45
N ASP A 100 -31.70 -6.37 8.39
CA ASP A 100 -31.23 -5.64 7.21
C ASP A 100 -29.73 -5.30 7.24
N ALA A 101 -28.96 -5.91 8.14
CA ALA A 101 -27.53 -5.64 8.27
C ALA A 101 -26.72 -5.91 6.98
N TRP A 102 -27.21 -6.79 6.09
CA TRP A 102 -26.64 -7.05 4.77
C TRP A 102 -26.67 -5.81 3.85
N LEU A 103 -27.66 -4.90 4.01
CA LEU A 103 -27.77 -3.71 3.16
C LEU A 103 -26.60 -2.75 3.38
N GLY A 104 -26.09 -2.68 4.60
CA GLY A 104 -24.87 -1.91 4.90
C GLY A 104 -23.64 -2.45 4.18
N TYR A 105 -23.61 -3.73 3.78
CA TYR A 105 -22.55 -4.30 2.94
C TYR A 105 -22.78 -3.94 1.46
N ALA A 106 -24.02 -4.06 1.00
CA ALA A 106 -24.42 -3.65 -0.35
C ALA A 106 -24.02 -2.19 -0.63
N ILE A 107 -24.26 -1.30 0.34
CA ILE A 107 -23.92 0.13 0.23
C ILE A 107 -22.41 0.31 0.08
N SER A 108 -21.61 -0.22 1.01
CA SER A 108 -20.15 -0.02 1.00
C SER A 108 -19.47 -0.62 -0.23
N ASP A 109 -19.84 -1.85 -0.63
CA ASP A 109 -19.26 -2.52 -1.79
C ASP A 109 -19.65 -1.83 -3.11
N SER A 110 -20.90 -1.38 -3.23
CA SER A 110 -21.37 -0.62 -4.39
C SER A 110 -20.67 0.71 -4.53
N ILE A 111 -20.50 1.46 -3.43
CA ILE A 111 -19.74 2.72 -3.42
C ILE A 111 -18.32 2.46 -3.89
N HIS A 112 -17.64 1.47 -3.32
CA HIS A 112 -16.28 1.12 -3.74
C HIS A 112 -16.24 0.84 -5.25
N PHE A 113 -17.10 -0.05 -5.73
CA PHE A 113 -17.10 -0.47 -7.13
C PHE A 113 -17.39 0.70 -8.09
N LYS A 114 -18.45 1.48 -7.84
CA LYS A 114 -18.87 2.59 -8.68
C LYS A 114 -17.80 3.69 -8.68
N CYS A 115 -17.24 4.03 -7.52
CA CYS A 115 -16.22 5.06 -7.40
C CYS A 115 -14.89 4.61 -8.02
N ASN A 116 -14.41 3.41 -7.72
CA ASN A 116 -13.14 2.90 -8.25
C ASN A 116 -13.14 2.82 -9.77
N ARG A 117 -14.27 2.38 -10.37
CA ARG A 117 -14.43 2.39 -11.84
C ARG A 117 -14.49 3.80 -12.42
N ALA A 118 -15.15 4.74 -11.73
CA ALA A 118 -15.22 6.13 -12.17
C ALA A 118 -13.85 6.83 -12.11
N THR A 119 -12.98 6.44 -11.16
CA THR A 119 -11.65 7.02 -10.96
C THR A 119 -10.52 6.12 -11.48
N LYS A 120 -10.81 5.20 -12.40
CA LYS A 120 -9.82 4.20 -12.86
C LYS A 120 -8.55 4.87 -13.41
N ASP A 121 -8.73 5.92 -14.21
CA ASP A 121 -7.64 6.61 -14.91
C ASP A 121 -7.02 7.77 -14.10
N ASP A 122 -7.60 8.11 -12.95
CA ASP A 122 -7.10 9.20 -12.10
C ASP A 122 -6.23 8.67 -10.98
N THR A 123 -4.91 8.81 -11.10
CA THR A 123 -3.95 8.35 -10.09
C THR A 123 -3.99 9.16 -8.79
N ARG A 124 -4.71 10.28 -8.75
CA ARG A 124 -4.81 11.15 -7.57
C ARG A 124 -5.86 10.67 -6.58
N VAL A 125 -6.74 9.75 -6.97
CA VAL A 125 -7.78 9.21 -6.08
C VAL A 125 -7.72 7.69 -6.09
N VAL A 126 -7.62 7.12 -4.89
CA VAL A 126 -7.58 5.67 -4.68
C VAL A 126 -8.69 5.31 -3.69
N PHE A 127 -9.61 4.46 -4.12
CA PHE A 127 -10.66 3.91 -3.27
C PHE A 127 -10.25 2.54 -2.78
N TYR A 128 -10.12 2.37 -1.46
CA TYR A 128 -9.91 1.05 -0.88
C TYR A 128 -11.15 0.20 -1.03
N ASP A 129 -10.92 -1.09 -1.26
CA ASP A 129 -12.00 -2.06 -1.32
C ASP A 129 -12.48 -2.45 0.08
N TYR A 130 -13.76 -2.79 0.14
CA TYR A 130 -14.39 -3.16 1.39
C TYR A 130 -13.79 -4.45 1.98
N GLU A 131 -13.39 -5.40 1.13
CA GLU A 131 -12.75 -6.64 1.56
C GLU A 131 -11.38 -6.39 2.23
N ALA A 132 -10.59 -5.41 1.79
CA ALA A 132 -9.37 -4.98 2.46
C ALA A 132 -9.70 -4.36 3.82
N VAL A 133 -10.76 -3.53 3.91
CA VAL A 133 -11.19 -3.01 5.21
C VAL A 133 -11.53 -4.14 6.17
N LEU A 134 -12.28 -5.16 5.72
CA LEU A 134 -12.61 -6.32 6.55
C LEU A 134 -11.36 -7.10 7.01
N ARG A 135 -10.38 -7.29 6.12
CA ARG A 135 -9.11 -7.93 6.49
C ARG A 135 -8.38 -7.14 7.57
N VAL A 136 -8.27 -5.83 7.39
CA VAL A 136 -7.61 -4.96 8.39
C VAL A 136 -8.35 -4.95 9.71
N LEU A 137 -9.69 -4.98 9.71
CA LEU A 137 -10.46 -5.13 10.94
C LEU A 137 -10.11 -6.44 11.65
N LYS A 138 -10.02 -7.54 10.90
CA LYS A 138 -9.61 -8.84 11.44
C LYS A 138 -8.20 -8.79 12.02
N ASP A 139 -7.23 -8.22 11.29
CA ASP A 139 -5.84 -8.10 11.71
C ASP A 139 -5.70 -7.25 12.99
N LEU A 140 -6.53 -6.21 13.10
CA LEU A 140 -6.58 -5.33 14.28
C LEU A 140 -7.47 -5.87 15.42
N LEU A 141 -8.07 -7.05 15.24
CA LEU A 141 -9.04 -7.64 16.17
C LEU A 141 -10.22 -6.71 16.49
N LEU A 142 -10.69 -5.97 15.48
CA LEU A 142 -11.80 -5.03 15.56
C LEU A 142 -13.05 -5.58 14.89
N LEU A 143 -14.21 -5.21 15.44
CA LEU A 143 -15.53 -5.43 14.86
C LEU A 143 -16.02 -4.18 14.12
N ARG A 144 -17.01 -4.35 13.25
CA ARG A 144 -17.68 -3.23 12.56
C ARG A 144 -18.29 -2.23 13.54
N SER A 145 -18.85 -2.72 14.65
CA SER A 145 -19.40 -1.89 15.73
C SER A 145 -18.35 -0.94 16.32
N ASP A 146 -17.08 -1.36 16.30
CA ASP A 146 -15.97 -0.62 16.90
C ASP A 146 -15.60 0.60 16.05
N LEU A 147 -16.01 0.62 14.78
CA LEU A 147 -15.86 1.78 13.88
C LEU A 147 -16.85 2.92 14.16
N THR A 148 -17.51 2.88 15.31
CA THR A 148 -18.18 4.05 15.90
C THR A 148 -17.25 4.84 16.82
N ASP A 149 -16.13 4.24 17.26
CA ASP A 149 -15.10 4.88 18.09
C ASP A 149 -14.01 5.51 17.21
N GLU A 150 -13.77 6.81 17.41
CA GLU A 150 -12.75 7.58 16.70
C GLU A 150 -11.35 6.97 16.80
N LYS A 151 -11.01 6.33 17.92
CA LYS A 151 -9.72 5.66 18.14
C LYS A 151 -9.54 4.45 17.21
N HIS A 152 -10.59 3.66 16.99
CA HIS A 152 -10.54 2.51 16.09
C HIS A 152 -10.54 2.96 14.64
N ILE A 153 -11.34 3.98 14.30
CA ILE A 153 -11.30 4.64 12.99
C ILE A 153 -9.88 5.15 12.68
N LYS A 154 -9.21 5.78 13.66
CA LYS A 154 -7.80 6.23 13.53
C LYS A 154 -6.85 5.11 13.18
N LYS A 155 -6.94 3.98 13.90
CA LYS A 155 -6.07 2.81 13.65
C LYS A 155 -6.27 2.26 12.24
N VAL A 156 -7.52 2.05 11.83
CA VAL A 156 -7.81 1.54 10.47
C VAL A 156 -7.34 2.54 9.42
N SER A 157 -7.59 3.83 9.62
CA SER A 157 -7.21 4.88 8.67
C SER A 157 -5.70 5.02 8.53
N ALA A 158 -4.95 4.90 9.62
CA ALA A 158 -3.49 4.88 9.59
C ALA A 158 -2.95 3.68 8.80
N HIS A 159 -3.56 2.50 8.94
CA HIS A 159 -3.16 1.31 8.19
C HIS A 159 -3.30 1.48 6.67
N PHE A 160 -4.31 2.22 6.21
CA PHE A 160 -4.48 2.55 4.80
C PHE A 160 -3.73 3.81 4.36
N GLY A 161 -3.18 4.60 5.30
CA GLY A 161 -2.76 5.97 5.01
C GLY A 161 -3.91 6.81 4.43
N ALA A 162 -5.14 6.55 4.88
CA ALA A 162 -6.34 7.20 4.38
C ALA A 162 -6.30 8.70 4.67
N THR A 163 -6.69 9.48 3.67
CA THR A 163 -6.82 10.95 3.78
C THR A 163 -8.28 11.38 3.90
N LEU A 164 -9.19 10.51 3.48
CA LEU A 164 -10.63 10.71 3.55
C LEU A 164 -11.29 9.41 3.99
N ILE A 165 -12.17 9.51 4.97
CA ILE A 165 -12.96 8.40 5.49
C ILE A 165 -14.42 8.69 5.17
N ILE A 166 -15.06 7.72 4.54
CA ILE A 166 -16.48 7.78 4.21
C ILE A 166 -17.18 6.72 5.03
N THR A 167 -18.09 7.12 5.90
CA THR A 167 -18.93 6.20 6.66
C THR A 167 -20.36 6.73 6.63
N GLY A 168 -21.27 6.07 7.33
CA GLY A 168 -22.63 6.54 7.38
C GLY A 168 -23.56 5.65 8.14
N GLU A 169 -24.82 6.04 8.09
CA GLU A 169 -25.93 5.30 8.68
C GLU A 169 -27.02 5.10 7.64
N PHE A 170 -27.79 4.04 7.78
CA PHE A 170 -28.99 3.84 6.99
C PHE A 170 -30.16 3.38 7.85
N SER A 171 -31.36 3.64 7.34
CA SER A 171 -32.62 3.16 7.92
C SER A 171 -33.58 2.76 6.81
N VAL A 172 -34.33 1.67 7.03
CA VAL A 172 -35.36 1.17 6.13
C VAL A 172 -36.71 1.28 6.83
N ASN A 173 -37.61 2.10 6.28
CA ASN A 173 -38.97 2.32 6.80
C ASN A 173 -39.96 2.16 5.66
N GLU A 174 -40.85 1.16 5.73
CA GLU A 174 -41.93 0.94 4.74
C GLU A 174 -41.45 0.95 3.27
N GLY A 175 -40.29 0.32 3.00
CA GLY A 175 -39.69 0.26 1.65
C GLY A 175 -38.94 1.51 1.21
N LYS A 176 -38.98 2.59 2.00
CA LYS A 176 -38.12 3.78 1.83
C LYS A 176 -36.80 3.56 2.55
N VAL A 177 -35.70 3.77 1.84
CA VAL A 177 -34.33 3.69 2.37
C VAL A 177 -33.76 5.09 2.47
N THR A 178 -33.24 5.45 3.63
CA THR A 178 -32.52 6.70 3.86
C THR A 178 -31.08 6.37 4.22
N ILE A 179 -30.12 6.98 3.52
CA ILE A 179 -28.69 6.80 3.73
C ILE A 179 -28.08 8.15 4.07
N LYS A 180 -27.54 8.27 5.28
CA LYS A 180 -26.72 9.40 5.72
C LYS A 180 -25.26 9.07 5.50
N ILE A 181 -24.56 9.94 4.82
CA ILE A 181 -23.13 9.83 4.50
C ILE A 181 -22.39 10.84 5.36
N PHE A 182 -21.34 10.40 6.02
CA PHE A 182 -20.45 11.20 6.83
C PHE A 182 -19.04 11.15 6.24
N ALA A 183 -18.48 12.32 5.96
CA ALA A 183 -17.14 12.46 5.42
C ALA A 183 -16.21 13.05 6.47
N TYR A 184 -15.07 12.40 6.69
CA TYR A 184 -14.04 12.85 7.62
C TYR A 184 -12.70 12.98 6.91
N GLY A 185 -12.10 14.16 6.99
CA GLY A 185 -10.75 14.42 6.56
C GLY A 185 -9.81 13.89 7.61
N PHE A 186 -8.83 13.11 7.18
CA PHE A 186 -7.89 12.46 8.08
C PHE A 186 -6.47 12.90 7.75
N SER A 187 -5.77 13.43 8.75
CA SER A 187 -4.34 13.74 8.63
C SER A 187 -3.53 12.56 9.19
N PRO A 188 -2.78 11.83 8.35
CA PRO A 188 -1.95 10.72 8.82
C PRO A 188 -0.89 11.14 9.84
N LYS A 189 -0.49 12.42 9.84
CA LYS A 189 0.55 12.96 10.73
C LYS A 189 0.04 13.37 12.10
N SER A 190 -1.15 13.98 12.18
CA SER A 190 -1.73 14.40 13.48
C SER A 190 -2.66 13.33 14.06
N GLY A 191 -3.18 12.41 13.24
CA GLY A 191 -4.17 11.43 13.65
C GLY A 191 -5.50 12.06 14.04
N GLU A 192 -5.75 13.31 13.65
CA GLU A 192 -7.00 14.02 13.89
C GLU A 192 -7.96 13.80 12.71
N ALA A 193 -9.22 13.50 13.05
CA ALA A 193 -10.31 13.38 12.09
C ALA A 193 -11.18 14.64 12.18
N GLU A 194 -11.24 15.40 11.10
CA GLU A 194 -12.14 16.55 11.00
C GLU A 194 -13.37 16.16 10.18
N ARG A 195 -14.56 16.41 10.71
CA ARG A 195 -15.79 16.16 9.95
C ARG A 195 -15.92 17.21 8.84
N LEU A 196 -15.73 16.79 7.60
CA LEU A 196 -15.80 17.67 6.43
C LEU A 196 -17.24 17.99 6.04
N GLY A 197 -18.17 17.09 6.34
CA GLY A 197 -19.58 17.31 6.07
C GLY A 197 -20.44 16.06 6.20
N GLU A 198 -21.74 16.27 5.99
CA GLU A 198 -22.73 15.22 5.92
C GLU A 198 -23.68 15.44 4.73
N LYS A 199 -24.19 14.33 4.20
CA LYS A 199 -25.21 14.31 3.16
C LYS A 199 -26.25 13.25 3.47
N SER A 200 -27.49 13.48 3.04
CA SER A 200 -28.56 12.50 3.15
C SER A 200 -29.12 12.22 1.77
N VAL A 201 -29.22 10.95 1.41
CA VAL A 201 -29.83 10.48 0.17
C VAL A 201 -31.00 9.58 0.53
N GLU A 202 -32.14 9.80 -0.10
CA GLU A 202 -33.35 9.02 0.09
C GLU A 202 -33.75 8.33 -1.22
N GLY A 203 -34.23 7.09 -1.11
CA GLY A 203 -34.69 6.32 -2.26
C GLY A 203 -35.61 5.18 -1.85
N LYS A 204 -36.04 4.38 -2.82
CA LYS A 204 -36.84 3.17 -2.61
C LYS A 204 -35.97 1.92 -2.74
N MET A 205 -36.32 0.88 -2.02
CA MET A 205 -35.62 -0.42 -2.11
C MET A 205 -35.70 -1.02 -3.52
N ASP A 206 -36.81 -0.81 -4.23
CA ASP A 206 -37.00 -1.33 -5.61
C ASP A 206 -36.13 -0.62 -6.66
N SER A 207 -35.54 0.53 -6.31
CA SER A 207 -34.64 1.33 -7.16
C SER A 207 -33.28 1.47 -6.48
N LEU A 208 -32.73 0.34 -6.03
CA LEU A 208 -31.53 0.32 -5.20
C LEU A 208 -30.29 0.81 -5.97
N ASP A 209 -30.14 0.51 -7.27
CA ASP A 209 -28.97 1.00 -8.02
C ASP A 209 -28.98 2.53 -8.18
N ASP A 210 -30.14 3.13 -8.42
CA ASP A 210 -30.28 4.60 -8.51
C ASP A 210 -29.93 5.28 -7.18
N LEU A 211 -30.39 4.70 -6.07
CA LEU A 211 -30.05 5.15 -4.72
C LEU A 211 -28.54 5.05 -4.48
N LEU A 212 -27.94 3.89 -4.76
CA LEU A 212 -26.52 3.64 -4.56
C LEU A 212 -25.65 4.49 -5.50
N SER A 213 -26.11 4.73 -6.73
CA SER A 213 -25.48 5.65 -7.67
C SER A 213 -25.48 7.06 -7.10
N SER A 214 -26.60 7.54 -6.56
CA SER A 214 -26.69 8.87 -5.93
C SER A 214 -25.75 9.00 -4.73
N VAL A 215 -25.64 7.96 -3.90
CA VAL A 215 -24.66 7.90 -2.81
C VAL A 215 -23.23 7.97 -3.33
N ALA A 216 -22.89 7.19 -4.37
CA ALA A 216 -21.55 7.21 -4.98
C ALA A 216 -21.19 8.58 -5.56
N LYS A 217 -22.14 9.34 -6.12
CA LYS A 217 -21.90 10.72 -6.58
C LYS A 217 -21.48 11.64 -5.44
N GLU A 218 -22.21 11.60 -4.32
CA GLU A 218 -21.86 12.40 -3.14
C GLU A 218 -20.48 12.01 -2.59
N VAL A 219 -20.15 10.70 -2.59
CA VAL A 219 -18.83 10.22 -2.18
C VAL A 219 -17.70 10.72 -3.09
N LEU A 220 -17.89 10.74 -4.41
CA LEU A 220 -16.94 11.32 -5.37
C LEU A 220 -16.77 12.83 -5.16
N ILE A 221 -17.84 13.54 -4.83
CA ILE A 221 -17.78 14.97 -4.50
C ILE A 221 -16.95 15.19 -3.24
N PHE A 222 -17.20 14.41 -2.17
CA PHE A 222 -16.39 14.46 -0.95
C PHE A 222 -14.92 14.11 -1.20
N SER A 223 -14.64 13.17 -2.11
CA SER A 223 -13.26 12.85 -2.51
C SER A 223 -12.58 13.96 -3.31
N GLY A 224 -13.28 15.05 -3.64
CA GLY A 224 -12.75 16.15 -4.45
C GLY A 224 -12.49 15.72 -5.90
N TYR A 225 -13.13 14.63 -6.33
CA TYR A 225 -13.11 14.22 -7.71
C TYR A 225 -14.02 15.15 -8.51
N THR A 226 -13.41 16.01 -9.33
CA THR A 226 -14.10 17.10 -10.05
C THR A 226 -14.32 16.82 -11.53
N SER A 227 -13.69 15.77 -12.08
CA SER A 227 -13.93 15.35 -13.45
C SER A 227 -15.35 14.81 -13.61
N PRO A 228 -16.01 15.01 -14.77
CA PRO A 228 -17.27 14.33 -15.07
C PRO A 228 -17.11 12.82 -14.89
N PHE A 229 -17.86 12.22 -13.97
CA PHE A 229 -17.83 10.78 -13.74
C PHE A 229 -19.00 10.09 -14.44
N THR A 230 -18.68 8.99 -15.10
CA THR A 230 -19.68 8.02 -15.59
C THR A 230 -19.75 6.88 -14.59
N LEU A 231 -20.79 6.87 -13.76
CA LEU A 231 -21.05 5.74 -12.87
C LEU A 231 -21.51 4.56 -13.70
N LYS A 232 -20.78 3.45 -13.60
CA LYS A 232 -21.20 2.19 -14.24
C LYS A 232 -22.30 1.55 -13.39
N ALA A 233 -23.18 0.81 -14.07
CA ALA A 233 -24.10 -0.12 -13.41
C ALA A 233 -23.31 -1.08 -12.53
N LEU A 234 -23.95 -1.55 -11.46
CA LEU A 234 -23.39 -2.55 -10.54
C LEU A 234 -22.78 -3.75 -11.28
N PRO A 235 -21.90 -4.52 -10.62
CA PRO A 235 -21.25 -5.66 -11.23
C PRO A 235 -22.22 -6.69 -11.80
N LEU A 236 -23.44 -6.76 -11.24
CA LEU A 236 -24.51 -7.64 -11.68
C LEU A 236 -25.47 -6.91 -12.61
N SER A 237 -25.82 -7.56 -13.72
CA SER A 237 -26.71 -6.98 -14.75
C SER A 237 -28.14 -6.74 -14.27
N ASP A 238 -28.61 -7.52 -13.30
CA ASP A 238 -29.90 -7.33 -12.64
C ASP A 238 -29.68 -6.85 -11.20
N GLU A 239 -30.18 -5.65 -10.91
CA GLU A 239 -30.08 -5.00 -9.60
C GLU A 239 -30.68 -5.86 -8.47
N ARG A 240 -31.72 -6.65 -8.76
CA ARG A 240 -32.35 -7.53 -7.78
C ARG A 240 -31.43 -8.65 -7.34
N LEU A 241 -30.54 -9.11 -8.21
CA LEU A 241 -29.54 -10.13 -7.87
C LEU A 241 -28.45 -9.56 -6.96
N TYR A 242 -28.21 -8.24 -7.01
CA TYR A 242 -27.23 -7.58 -6.14
C TYR A 242 -27.63 -7.62 -4.66
N ILE A 243 -28.92 -7.61 -4.36
CA ILE A 243 -29.42 -7.81 -2.98
C ILE A 243 -29.01 -9.19 -2.45
N GLU A 244 -29.24 -10.24 -3.23
CA GLU A 244 -28.84 -11.60 -2.85
C GLU A 244 -27.31 -11.72 -2.76
N TYR A 245 -26.58 -11.09 -3.67
CA TYR A 245 -25.12 -11.04 -3.62
C TYR A 245 -24.59 -10.34 -2.35
N ALA A 246 -25.21 -9.24 -1.92
CA ALA A 246 -24.83 -8.57 -0.68
C ALA A 246 -25.05 -9.44 0.56
N LYS A 247 -26.09 -10.29 0.57
CA LYS A 247 -26.29 -11.30 1.63
C LYS A 247 -25.15 -12.33 1.65
N VAL A 248 -24.62 -12.71 0.49
CA VAL A 248 -23.43 -13.58 0.41
C VAL A 248 -22.25 -12.92 1.11
N LEU A 249 -21.94 -11.66 0.76
CA LEU A 249 -20.84 -10.91 1.38
C LEU A 249 -21.01 -10.80 2.91
N TYR A 250 -22.26 -10.65 3.37
CA TYR A 250 -22.60 -10.66 4.79
C TYR A 250 -22.24 -12.00 5.47
N TYR A 251 -22.67 -13.13 4.91
CA TYR A 251 -22.40 -14.47 5.48
C TYR A 251 -20.94 -14.93 5.32
N LYS A 252 -20.18 -14.38 4.36
CA LYS A 252 -18.75 -14.71 4.20
C LYS A 252 -17.86 -14.23 5.35
N ARG A 253 -18.36 -13.40 6.28
CA ARG A 253 -17.56 -12.89 7.40
C ARG A 253 -17.24 -13.94 8.45
N ASP A 254 -18.09 -14.96 8.52
CA ASP A 254 -18.06 -15.95 9.58
C ASP A 254 -17.97 -17.34 8.93
N PRO A 255 -16.89 -18.08 9.22
CA PRO A 255 -16.73 -19.49 8.86
C PRO A 255 -17.98 -20.34 9.06
N ASP A 256 -18.76 -20.08 10.11
CA ASP A 256 -19.95 -20.87 10.48
C ASP A 256 -21.16 -20.56 9.58
N THR A 257 -21.06 -19.55 8.72
CA THR A 257 -22.12 -19.18 7.77
C THR A 257 -21.73 -19.37 6.30
N TYR A 258 -20.61 -20.03 6.03
CA TYR A 258 -20.16 -20.33 4.67
C TYR A 258 -21.16 -21.21 3.89
N GLU A 259 -21.84 -22.16 4.54
CA GLU A 259 -22.87 -22.99 3.87
C GLU A 259 -24.04 -22.14 3.37
N LYS A 260 -24.47 -21.14 4.16
CA LYS A 260 -25.53 -20.21 3.74
C LYS A 260 -25.09 -19.36 2.55
N ALA A 261 -23.85 -18.87 2.57
CA ALA A 261 -23.27 -18.14 1.45
C ALA A 261 -23.21 -19.00 0.18
N MET A 262 -22.79 -20.27 0.30
CA MET A 262 -22.75 -21.23 -0.81
C MET A 262 -24.13 -21.53 -1.39
N GLU A 263 -25.15 -21.69 -0.54
CA GLU A 263 -26.52 -21.95 -1.00
C GLU A 263 -27.04 -20.78 -1.85
N ILE A 264 -26.88 -19.54 -1.36
CA ILE A 264 -27.30 -18.33 -2.08
C ILE A 264 -26.52 -18.20 -3.39
N LEU A 265 -25.19 -18.39 -3.36
CA LEU A 265 -24.36 -18.31 -4.57
C LEU A 265 -24.70 -19.38 -5.61
N SER A 266 -25.04 -20.60 -5.19
CA SER A 266 -25.43 -21.66 -6.12
C SER A 266 -26.72 -21.28 -6.86
N LYS A 267 -27.74 -20.79 -6.14
CA LYS A 267 -28.97 -20.27 -6.73
C LYS A 267 -28.71 -19.04 -7.62
N LEU A 268 -27.82 -18.15 -7.21
CA LEU A 268 -27.40 -17.01 -8.03
C LEU A 268 -26.69 -17.44 -9.31
N HIS A 269 -25.83 -18.45 -9.23
CA HIS A 269 -25.08 -18.96 -10.37
C HIS A 269 -25.97 -19.61 -11.43
N GLU A 270 -27.05 -20.27 -11.00
CA GLU A 270 -28.08 -20.79 -11.90
C GLU A 270 -28.79 -19.67 -12.67
N LYS A 271 -29.01 -18.52 -12.01
CA LYS A 271 -29.66 -17.34 -12.60
C LYS A 271 -28.72 -16.50 -13.46
N CYS A 272 -27.47 -16.33 -13.04
CA CYS A 272 -26.50 -15.45 -13.70
C CYS A 272 -25.08 -16.06 -13.64
N LYS A 273 -24.35 -15.97 -14.76
CA LYS A 273 -22.99 -16.51 -14.89
C LYS A 273 -21.95 -15.39 -14.87
N GLU A 274 -22.16 -14.41 -14.01
CA GLU A 274 -21.37 -13.19 -13.97
C GLU A 274 -20.10 -13.35 -13.13
N ALA A 275 -19.05 -12.59 -13.48
CA ALA A 275 -17.73 -12.68 -12.87
C ALA A 275 -17.73 -12.56 -11.33
N PRO A 276 -18.51 -11.65 -10.70
CA PRO A 276 -18.56 -11.54 -9.24
C PRO A 276 -19.10 -12.81 -8.57
N VAL A 277 -20.14 -13.44 -9.13
CA VAL A 277 -20.73 -14.67 -8.56
C VAL A 277 -19.76 -15.84 -8.71
N LEU A 278 -19.15 -15.97 -9.89
CA LEU A 278 -18.14 -16.98 -10.16
C LEU A 278 -16.93 -16.83 -9.23
N TYR A 279 -16.46 -15.60 -9.03
CA TYR A 279 -15.37 -15.32 -8.10
C TYR A 279 -15.70 -15.78 -6.68
N GLN A 280 -16.89 -15.45 -6.17
CA GLN A 280 -17.25 -15.84 -4.80
C GLN A 280 -17.40 -17.35 -4.63
N LEU A 281 -17.88 -18.07 -5.65
CA LEU A 281 -17.88 -19.54 -5.66
C LEU A 281 -16.45 -20.11 -5.64
N GLY A 282 -15.54 -19.50 -6.41
CA GLY A 282 -14.13 -19.86 -6.39
C GLY A 282 -13.51 -19.66 -5.01
N TRP A 283 -13.77 -18.50 -4.40
CA TRP A 283 -13.27 -18.16 -3.07
C TRP A 283 -13.75 -19.14 -1.99
N LEU A 284 -15.05 -19.46 -1.94
CA LEU A 284 -15.57 -20.41 -0.95
C LEU A 284 -15.02 -21.82 -1.17
N SER A 285 -14.74 -22.19 -2.43
CA SER A 285 -14.07 -23.45 -2.74
C SER A 285 -12.63 -23.47 -2.22
N THR A 286 -11.90 -22.35 -2.31
CA THR A 286 -10.56 -22.20 -1.70
C THR A 286 -10.62 -22.30 -0.18
N GLU A 287 -11.56 -21.61 0.47
CA GLU A 287 -11.75 -21.71 1.91
C GLU A 287 -12.02 -23.14 2.38
N LYS A 288 -12.85 -23.87 1.61
CA LYS A 288 -13.12 -25.27 1.90
C LYS A 288 -11.85 -26.12 1.75
N ALA A 289 -11.06 -25.89 0.69
CA ALA A 289 -9.77 -26.56 0.50
C ALA A 289 -8.82 -26.33 1.68
N LEU A 290 -8.75 -25.10 2.21
CA LEU A 290 -7.86 -24.75 3.34
C LEU A 290 -8.25 -25.46 4.65
N LYS A 291 -9.53 -25.80 4.83
CA LYS A 291 -10.02 -26.52 6.02
C LYS A 291 -9.97 -28.04 5.87
N THR A 292 -9.66 -28.55 4.68
CA THR A 292 -9.64 -30.00 4.41
C THR A 292 -8.25 -30.58 4.63
N GLU A 293 -8.12 -31.50 5.59
CA GLU A 293 -6.86 -32.19 5.88
C GLU A 293 -6.51 -33.25 4.81
N ASN A 294 -7.52 -33.84 4.16
CA ASN A 294 -7.32 -34.83 3.12
C ASN A 294 -6.77 -34.17 1.84
N GLU A 295 -5.54 -34.51 1.46
CA GLU A 295 -4.85 -33.91 0.32
C GLU A 295 -5.60 -34.08 -1.02
N SER A 296 -6.25 -35.22 -1.24
CA SER A 296 -7.01 -35.50 -2.47
C SER A 296 -8.27 -34.63 -2.56
N GLU A 297 -8.99 -34.49 -1.45
CA GLU A 297 -10.17 -33.62 -1.38
C GLU A 297 -9.78 -32.14 -1.45
N MET A 298 -8.71 -31.74 -0.76
CA MET A 298 -8.14 -30.39 -0.86
C MET A 298 -7.81 -30.06 -2.33
N ARG A 299 -7.14 -30.97 -3.04
CA ARG A 299 -6.83 -30.80 -4.46
C ARG A 299 -8.10 -30.66 -5.31
N THR A 300 -9.11 -31.46 -5.03
CA THR A 300 -10.42 -31.36 -5.71
C THR A 300 -11.05 -29.98 -5.52
N PHE A 301 -11.06 -29.46 -4.28
CA PHE A 301 -11.59 -28.12 -4.01
C PHE A 301 -10.75 -27.01 -4.65
N ARG A 302 -9.41 -27.16 -4.70
CA ARG A 302 -8.53 -26.24 -5.44
C ARG A 302 -8.81 -26.25 -6.94
N ASP A 303 -9.06 -27.42 -7.53
CA ASP A 303 -9.40 -27.54 -8.95
C ASP A 303 -10.76 -26.90 -9.27
N VAL A 304 -11.76 -27.07 -8.39
CA VAL A 304 -13.05 -26.37 -8.48
C VAL A 304 -12.85 -24.85 -8.37
N ALA A 305 -12.04 -24.39 -7.41
CA ALA A 305 -11.74 -22.97 -7.24
C ALA A 305 -11.08 -22.37 -8.49
N LYS A 306 -10.05 -23.04 -9.03
CA LYS A 306 -9.38 -22.64 -10.28
C LYS A 306 -10.36 -22.55 -11.45
N LYS A 307 -11.27 -23.50 -11.59
CA LYS A 307 -12.30 -23.49 -12.64
C LYS A 307 -13.19 -22.25 -12.55
N PHE A 308 -13.65 -21.91 -11.33
CA PHE A 308 -14.50 -20.74 -11.12
C PHE A 308 -13.76 -19.43 -11.33
N PHE A 309 -12.54 -19.29 -10.81
CA PHE A 309 -11.76 -18.08 -11.02
C PHE A 309 -11.36 -17.89 -12.50
N ASN A 310 -10.99 -18.96 -13.20
CA ASN A 310 -10.70 -18.86 -14.64
C ASN A 310 -11.93 -18.38 -15.41
N LYS A 311 -13.10 -18.97 -15.11
CA LYS A 311 -14.36 -18.55 -15.73
C LYS A 311 -14.74 -17.11 -15.39
N ALA A 312 -14.45 -16.65 -14.17
CA ALA A 312 -14.67 -15.26 -13.79
C ALA A 312 -13.83 -14.30 -14.64
N GLY A 313 -12.54 -14.60 -14.84
CA GLY A 313 -11.64 -13.82 -15.69
C GLY A 313 -11.95 -13.90 -17.19
N GLU A 314 -12.48 -15.03 -17.67
CA GLU A 314 -13.02 -15.16 -19.03
C GLU A 314 -14.29 -14.32 -19.23
N THR A 315 -15.13 -14.23 -18.19
CA THR A 315 -16.38 -13.45 -18.22
C THR A 315 -16.10 -11.95 -18.15
N ASP A 316 -15.14 -11.53 -17.33
CA ASP A 316 -14.69 -10.14 -17.23
C ASP A 316 -13.16 -10.11 -17.09
N SER A 317 -12.46 -9.76 -18.19
CA SER A 317 -11.00 -9.67 -18.22
C SER A 317 -10.44 -8.50 -17.40
N SER A 318 -11.29 -7.58 -16.93
CA SER A 318 -10.91 -6.54 -15.98
C SER A 318 -11.03 -6.97 -14.52
N PHE A 319 -11.52 -8.19 -14.25
CA PHE A 319 -11.73 -8.71 -12.90
C PHE A 319 -10.43 -9.23 -12.28
N ALA A 320 -9.54 -8.31 -11.93
CA ALA A 320 -8.18 -8.57 -11.46
C ALA A 320 -8.09 -9.55 -10.28
N ARG A 321 -9.04 -9.50 -9.34
CA ARG A 321 -9.08 -10.39 -8.17
C ARG A 321 -9.13 -11.87 -8.54
N ALA A 322 -9.81 -12.25 -9.63
CA ALA A 322 -9.86 -13.65 -10.07
C ALA A 322 -8.48 -14.15 -10.53
N PHE A 323 -7.75 -13.34 -11.30
CA PHE A 323 -6.38 -13.68 -11.69
C PHE A 323 -5.44 -13.73 -10.48
N ASN A 324 -5.58 -12.80 -9.53
CA ASN A 324 -4.78 -12.84 -8.31
C ASN A 324 -5.03 -14.13 -7.51
N SER A 325 -6.29 -14.51 -7.30
CA SER A 325 -6.65 -15.74 -6.59
C SER A 325 -6.20 -17.01 -7.32
N LEU A 326 -6.23 -17.04 -8.66
CA LEU A 326 -5.62 -18.12 -9.43
C LEU A 326 -4.12 -18.22 -9.19
N GLY A 327 -3.42 -17.09 -9.21
CA GLY A 327 -1.99 -17.02 -8.96
C GLY A 327 -1.63 -17.56 -7.58
N LEU A 328 -2.40 -17.22 -6.55
CA LEU A 328 -2.21 -17.74 -5.18
C LEU A 328 -2.38 -19.26 -5.11
N ILE A 329 -3.37 -19.84 -5.81
CA ILE A 329 -3.50 -21.31 -5.86
C ILE A 329 -2.29 -21.94 -6.56
N PHE A 330 -1.86 -21.40 -7.70
CA PHE A 330 -0.67 -21.91 -8.40
C PHE A 330 0.60 -21.77 -7.56
N LEU A 331 0.74 -20.68 -6.80
CA LEU A 331 1.85 -20.47 -5.88
C LEU A 331 1.85 -21.55 -4.78
N ALA A 332 0.70 -21.84 -4.17
CA ALA A 332 0.56 -22.91 -3.19
C ALA A 332 0.84 -24.31 -3.77
N GLU A 333 0.61 -24.50 -5.06
CA GLU A 333 0.97 -25.71 -5.81
C GLU A 333 2.45 -25.72 -6.29
N LYS A 334 3.24 -24.69 -5.94
CA LYS A 334 4.61 -24.45 -6.42
C LYS A 334 4.74 -24.38 -7.95
N ASN A 335 3.63 -24.11 -8.64
CA ASN A 335 3.60 -23.86 -10.08
C ASN A 335 3.91 -22.38 -10.36
N TYR A 336 5.17 -22.00 -10.13
CA TYR A 336 5.61 -20.60 -10.17
C TYR A 336 5.41 -19.95 -11.55
N ALA A 337 5.52 -20.72 -12.64
CA ALA A 337 5.33 -20.21 -13.99
C ALA A 337 3.88 -19.76 -14.23
N ASN A 338 2.90 -20.58 -13.84
CA ASN A 338 1.51 -20.18 -13.94
C ASN A 338 1.16 -19.08 -12.93
N ALA A 339 1.73 -19.11 -11.72
CA ALA A 339 1.55 -18.05 -10.74
C ALA A 339 1.99 -16.68 -11.31
N GLU A 340 3.18 -16.60 -11.92
CA GLU A 340 3.69 -15.37 -12.55
C GLU A 340 2.74 -14.85 -13.63
N ILE A 341 2.26 -15.74 -14.51
CA ILE A 341 1.31 -15.38 -15.57
C ILE A 341 0.05 -14.75 -14.99
N GLN A 342 -0.52 -15.35 -13.94
CA GLN A 342 -1.77 -14.88 -13.36
C GLN A 342 -1.61 -13.59 -12.55
N PHE A 343 -0.54 -13.44 -11.77
CA PHE A 343 -0.27 -12.19 -11.06
C PHE A 343 0.01 -11.02 -12.02
N VAL A 344 0.75 -11.25 -13.11
CA VAL A 344 0.94 -10.24 -14.16
C VAL A 344 -0.38 -9.87 -14.84
N LYS A 345 -1.27 -10.85 -15.08
CA LYS A 345 -2.63 -10.55 -15.58
C LYS A 345 -3.44 -9.72 -14.58
N ALA A 346 -3.36 -10.04 -13.29
CA ALA A 346 -4.04 -9.30 -12.23
C ALA A 346 -3.58 -7.83 -12.18
N ALA A 347 -2.27 -7.61 -12.13
CA ALA A 347 -1.68 -6.26 -12.11
C ALA A 347 -1.98 -5.45 -13.38
N LYS A 348 -2.13 -6.11 -14.55
CA LYS A 348 -2.56 -5.46 -15.79
C LYS A 348 -4.05 -5.12 -15.82
N ALA A 349 -4.89 -6.01 -15.27
CA ALA A 349 -6.34 -5.82 -15.23
C ALA A 349 -6.71 -4.66 -14.29
N ASP A 350 -6.05 -4.56 -13.14
CA ASP A 350 -6.16 -3.47 -12.20
C ASP A 350 -4.79 -3.10 -11.60
N ALA A 351 -4.22 -2.00 -12.09
CA ALA A 351 -2.94 -1.48 -11.60
C ALA A 351 -3.01 -0.93 -10.17
N LYS A 352 -4.22 -0.68 -9.65
CA LYS A 352 -4.45 -0.16 -8.28
C LYS A 352 -4.78 -1.26 -7.27
N LEU A 353 -4.72 -2.54 -7.67
CA LEU A 353 -4.92 -3.67 -6.75
C LEU A 353 -3.62 -3.98 -5.99
N PRO A 354 -3.49 -3.63 -4.69
CA PRO A 354 -2.23 -3.79 -3.96
C PRO A 354 -1.83 -5.28 -3.85
N ASP A 355 -2.82 -6.15 -3.62
CA ASP A 355 -2.62 -7.58 -3.45
C ASP A 355 -1.96 -8.24 -4.65
N ALA A 356 -2.27 -7.79 -5.88
CA ALA A 356 -1.68 -8.34 -7.09
C ALA A 356 -0.19 -8.03 -7.20
N HIS A 357 0.20 -6.81 -6.86
CA HIS A 357 1.59 -6.38 -6.86
C HIS A 357 2.38 -7.00 -5.71
N TYR A 358 1.76 -7.11 -4.53
CA TYR A 358 2.38 -7.76 -3.38
C TYR A 358 2.63 -9.25 -3.64
N ALA A 359 1.63 -9.97 -4.17
CA ALA A 359 1.75 -11.38 -4.51
C ALA A 359 2.79 -11.61 -5.63
N LEU A 360 2.86 -10.73 -6.63
CA LEU A 360 3.89 -10.79 -7.67
C LEU A 360 5.30 -10.57 -7.08
N GLY A 361 5.44 -9.59 -6.18
CA GLY A 361 6.68 -9.30 -5.48
C GLY A 361 7.16 -10.47 -4.62
N ASN A 362 6.26 -11.05 -3.82
CA ASN A 362 6.56 -12.21 -3.00
C ASN A 362 6.85 -13.47 -3.84
N LEU A 363 6.18 -13.65 -4.98
CA LEU A 363 6.55 -14.71 -5.93
C LEU A 363 8.00 -14.53 -6.40
N TYR A 364 8.42 -13.31 -6.72
CA TYR A 364 9.79 -13.03 -7.15
C TYR A 364 10.82 -13.24 -6.04
N LEU A 365 10.49 -12.94 -4.79
CA LEU A 365 11.30 -13.32 -3.62
C LEU A 365 11.45 -14.84 -3.53
N GLU A 366 10.33 -15.57 -3.58
CA GLU A 366 10.30 -17.03 -3.48
C GLU A 366 11.16 -17.73 -4.54
N ILE A 367 11.13 -17.22 -5.79
CA ILE A 367 11.94 -17.76 -6.89
C ILE A 367 13.31 -17.06 -7.05
N ARG A 368 13.73 -16.27 -6.05
CA ARG A 368 15.04 -15.61 -5.96
C ARG A 368 15.37 -14.65 -7.13
N LYS A 369 14.34 -14.02 -7.70
CA LYS A 369 14.48 -12.95 -8.71
C LYS A 369 14.34 -11.58 -8.04
N TYR A 370 15.25 -11.27 -7.13
CA TYR A 370 15.13 -10.13 -6.22
C TYR A 370 15.03 -8.78 -6.92
N GLU A 371 15.75 -8.58 -8.04
CA GLU A 371 15.66 -7.34 -8.83
C GLU A 371 14.25 -7.11 -9.37
N LYS A 372 13.54 -8.18 -9.73
CA LYS A 372 12.16 -8.10 -10.21
C LYS A 372 11.15 -7.89 -9.09
N ALA A 373 11.48 -8.25 -7.85
CA ALA A 373 10.59 -8.09 -6.70
C ALA A 373 10.44 -6.61 -6.28
N VAL A 374 11.48 -5.79 -6.48
CA VAL A 374 11.52 -4.40 -6.00
C VAL A 374 10.34 -3.56 -6.51
N GLU A 375 10.09 -3.54 -7.83
CA GLU A 375 9.08 -2.64 -8.40
C GLU A 375 7.64 -3.02 -8.01
N PRO A 376 7.20 -4.29 -8.13
CA PRO A 376 5.89 -4.71 -7.63
C PRO A 376 5.72 -4.42 -6.14
N LEU A 377 6.71 -4.69 -5.30
CA LEU A 377 6.62 -4.41 -3.86
C LEU A 377 6.54 -2.90 -3.56
N LYS A 378 7.27 -2.05 -4.29
CA LYS A 378 7.16 -0.59 -4.18
C LYS A 378 5.77 -0.09 -4.59
N VAL A 379 5.19 -0.64 -5.64
CA VAL A 379 3.82 -0.31 -6.06
C VAL A 379 2.81 -0.78 -5.02
N ALA A 380 2.96 -1.99 -4.48
CA ALA A 380 2.12 -2.48 -3.41
C ALA A 380 2.20 -1.57 -2.16
N TYR A 381 3.41 -1.15 -1.78
CA TYR A 381 3.63 -0.26 -0.65
C TYR A 381 3.07 1.15 -0.89
N SER A 382 3.20 1.67 -2.11
CA SER A 382 2.63 2.98 -2.43
C SER A 382 1.10 2.95 -2.32
N LEU A 383 0.45 1.86 -2.75
CA LEU A 383 -0.99 1.69 -2.64
C LEU A 383 -1.45 1.40 -1.20
N LYS A 384 -0.63 0.70 -0.39
CA LYS A 384 -0.95 0.33 1.00
C LYS A 384 0.28 0.54 1.93
N PRO A 385 0.59 1.79 2.34
CA PRO A 385 1.82 2.11 3.04
C PRO A 385 1.84 1.68 4.52
N GLY A 386 0.69 1.35 5.10
CA GLY A 386 0.57 0.92 6.49
C GLY A 386 0.61 -0.59 6.67
N ASP A 387 1.00 -1.33 5.63
CA ASP A 387 1.18 -2.79 5.69
C ASP A 387 2.63 -3.14 6.04
N ALA A 388 2.84 -3.65 7.26
CA ALA A 388 4.14 -4.07 7.75
C ALA A 388 4.72 -5.25 6.95
N GLY A 389 3.87 -6.15 6.42
CA GLY A 389 4.28 -7.28 5.61
C GLY A 389 4.90 -6.85 4.29
N ILE A 390 4.32 -5.84 3.63
CA ILE A 390 4.90 -5.27 2.40
C ILE A 390 6.26 -4.60 2.69
N ALA A 391 6.35 -3.82 3.78
CA ALA A 391 7.60 -3.20 4.20
C ALA A 391 8.68 -4.24 4.55
N ASN A 392 8.30 -5.33 5.21
CA ASN A 392 9.18 -6.46 5.48
C ASN A 392 9.67 -7.13 4.19
N SER A 393 8.78 -7.44 3.23
CA SER A 393 9.17 -8.00 1.94
C SER A 393 10.14 -7.10 1.17
N LEU A 394 9.98 -5.77 1.25
CA LEU A 394 10.96 -4.82 0.70
C LEU A 394 12.29 -4.92 1.44
N GLY A 395 12.27 -5.01 2.78
CA GLY A 395 13.46 -5.24 3.61
C GLY A 395 14.21 -6.50 3.19
N CYS A 396 13.50 -7.64 3.06
CA CYS A 396 14.05 -8.90 2.58
C CYS A 396 14.61 -8.77 1.16
N THR A 397 13.88 -8.12 0.25
CA THR A 397 14.33 -7.93 -1.13
C THR A 397 15.63 -7.14 -1.18
N TYR A 398 15.75 -6.05 -0.43
CA TYR A 398 16.96 -5.25 -0.39
C TYR A 398 18.12 -5.95 0.33
N PHE A 399 17.82 -6.77 1.34
CA PHE A 399 18.81 -7.58 2.04
C PHE A 399 19.45 -8.59 1.08
N GLU A 400 18.63 -9.34 0.33
CA GLU A 400 19.08 -10.31 -0.68
C GLU A 400 19.81 -9.65 -1.87
N LEU A 401 19.59 -8.37 -2.11
CA LEU A 401 20.32 -7.55 -3.09
C LEU A 401 21.62 -6.94 -2.52
N GLU A 402 22.03 -7.31 -1.30
CA GLU A 402 23.17 -6.76 -0.55
C GLU A 402 23.10 -5.24 -0.31
N LYS A 403 21.91 -4.66 -0.45
CA LYS A 403 21.62 -3.23 -0.18
C LYS A 403 21.24 -3.05 1.28
N LEU A 404 22.21 -3.31 2.16
CA LEU A 404 22.00 -3.43 3.60
C LEU A 404 21.55 -2.12 4.28
N THR A 405 21.75 -0.96 3.65
CA THR A 405 21.22 0.33 4.14
C THR A 405 19.73 0.44 3.91
N GLU A 406 19.28 0.18 2.68
CA GLU A 406 17.86 0.20 2.31
C GLU A 406 17.08 -0.90 3.02
N ALA A 407 17.68 -2.08 3.18
CA ALA A 407 17.08 -3.18 3.94
C ALA A 407 16.79 -2.77 5.39
N GLU A 408 17.77 -2.14 6.06
CA GLU A 408 17.62 -1.67 7.45
C GLU A 408 16.49 -0.63 7.57
N ASP A 409 16.42 0.32 6.63
CA ASP A 409 15.37 1.33 6.60
C ASP A 409 13.98 0.72 6.43
N TRP A 410 13.84 -0.29 5.56
CA TRP A 410 12.57 -0.96 5.31
C TRP A 410 12.13 -1.86 6.47
N TYR A 411 13.04 -2.63 7.07
CA TYR A 411 12.70 -3.40 8.26
C TYR A 411 12.35 -2.50 9.46
N LYS A 412 13.06 -1.39 9.66
CA LYS A 412 12.69 -0.40 10.67
C LYS A 412 11.31 0.18 10.41
N ARG A 413 10.98 0.46 9.15
CA ARG A 413 9.64 0.92 8.77
C ARG A 413 8.57 -0.14 9.04
N ALA A 414 8.86 -1.42 8.81
CA ALA A 414 7.96 -2.50 9.22
C ALA A 414 7.71 -2.48 10.74
N LEU A 415 8.76 -2.29 11.56
CA LEU A 415 8.63 -2.17 13.02
C LEU A 415 7.97 -0.87 13.51
N GLU A 416 8.05 0.22 12.74
CA GLU A 416 7.28 1.45 13.00
C GLU A 416 5.78 1.21 12.82
N LEU A 417 5.41 0.39 11.83
CA LEU A 417 4.02 0.02 11.53
C LEU A 417 3.48 -1.04 12.48
N ASP A 418 4.27 -2.07 12.75
CA ASP A 418 4.00 -3.12 13.72
C ASP A 418 5.26 -3.47 14.50
N LYS A 419 5.31 -3.00 15.75
CA LYS A 419 6.44 -3.23 16.68
C LYS A 419 6.68 -4.69 16.99
N ASN A 420 5.69 -5.55 16.75
CA ASN A 420 5.75 -6.98 17.01
C ASN A 420 5.84 -7.79 15.70
N CYS A 421 6.15 -7.16 14.57
CA CYS A 421 6.36 -7.86 13.31
C CYS A 421 7.54 -8.83 13.46
N LEU A 422 7.21 -10.12 13.56
CA LEU A 422 8.13 -11.21 13.84
C LEU A 422 9.22 -11.28 12.77
N GLU A 423 8.81 -11.22 11.51
CA GLU A 423 9.66 -11.32 10.33
C GLU A 423 10.63 -10.14 10.23
N ALA A 424 10.20 -8.93 10.62
CA ALA A 424 11.08 -7.75 10.61
C ALA A 424 12.15 -7.82 11.71
N HIS A 425 11.83 -8.40 12.87
CA HIS A 425 12.83 -8.70 13.91
C HIS A 425 13.83 -9.76 13.44
N GLN A 426 13.37 -10.82 12.77
CA GLN A 426 14.26 -11.79 12.14
C GLN A 426 15.19 -11.13 11.12
N GLY A 427 14.62 -10.33 10.22
CA GLY A 427 15.36 -9.63 9.16
C GLY A 427 16.41 -8.64 9.69
N LEU A 428 16.09 -7.85 10.72
CA LEU A 428 17.07 -6.97 11.37
C LEU A 428 18.14 -7.75 12.13
N GLY A 429 17.78 -8.87 12.77
CA GLY A 429 18.73 -9.76 13.41
C GLY A 429 19.80 -10.24 12.43
N LEU A 430 19.36 -10.81 11.30
CA LEU A 430 20.24 -11.27 10.21
C LEU A 430 21.10 -10.12 9.66
N LEU A 431 20.48 -8.98 9.39
CA LEU A 431 21.16 -7.80 8.85
C LEU A 431 22.26 -7.26 9.77
N TYR A 432 21.99 -7.13 11.06
CA TYR A 432 23.01 -6.63 12.00
C TYR A 432 24.10 -7.66 12.27
N ASP A 433 23.77 -8.96 12.23
CA ASP A 433 24.75 -10.02 12.33
C ASP A 433 25.73 -9.97 11.15
N GLU A 434 25.23 -9.77 9.92
CA GLU A 434 26.05 -9.58 8.73
C GLU A 434 26.89 -8.29 8.77
N LYS A 435 26.35 -7.20 9.33
CA LYS A 435 27.11 -5.97 9.60
C LYS A 435 28.12 -6.12 10.76
N GLY A 436 28.12 -7.24 11.47
CA GLY A 436 28.97 -7.49 12.63
C GLY A 436 28.58 -6.72 13.91
N ASN A 437 27.38 -6.13 13.95
CA ASN A 437 26.84 -5.46 15.14
C ASN A 437 26.15 -6.48 16.04
N LYS A 438 26.95 -7.11 16.91
CA LYS A 438 26.52 -8.24 17.74
C LYS A 438 25.44 -7.87 18.76
N GLU A 439 25.50 -6.66 19.30
CA GLU A 439 24.57 -6.15 20.29
C GLU A 439 23.16 -6.07 19.70
N LYS A 440 23.02 -5.39 18.54
CA LYS A 440 21.72 -5.25 17.87
C LYS A 440 21.20 -6.55 17.27
N ALA A 441 22.10 -7.40 16.76
CA ALA A 441 21.72 -8.73 16.30
C ALA A 441 21.11 -9.55 17.45
N ALA A 442 21.76 -9.58 18.62
CA ALA A 442 21.27 -10.27 19.80
C ALA A 442 19.95 -9.68 20.34
N GLU A 443 19.77 -8.36 20.27
CA GLU A 443 18.52 -7.69 20.63
C GLU A 443 17.36 -8.18 19.76
N HIS A 444 17.50 -8.11 18.43
CA HIS A 444 16.42 -8.44 17.51
C HIS A 444 16.14 -9.94 17.42
N TYR A 445 17.16 -10.80 17.46
CA TYR A 445 16.94 -12.25 17.59
C TYR A 445 16.26 -12.60 18.93
N GLY A 446 16.62 -11.90 20.01
CA GLY A 446 15.94 -12.05 21.29
C GLY A 446 14.46 -11.72 21.20
N LYS A 447 14.11 -10.61 20.53
CA LYS A 447 12.72 -10.21 20.28
C LYS A 447 11.98 -11.17 19.36
N TYR A 448 12.60 -11.66 18.30
CA TYR A 448 12.04 -12.70 17.44
C TYR A 448 11.60 -13.93 18.25
N ILE A 449 12.47 -14.45 19.14
CA ILE A 449 12.15 -15.61 19.97
C ILE A 449 11.07 -15.28 21.02
N GLU A 450 11.13 -14.10 21.65
CA GLU A 450 10.12 -13.64 22.62
C GLU A 450 8.72 -13.58 22.01
N LEU A 451 8.63 -13.20 20.73
CA LEU A 451 7.39 -13.13 19.96
C LEU A 451 6.92 -14.50 19.43
N GLY A 452 7.62 -15.59 19.77
CA GLY A 452 7.25 -16.95 19.38
C GLY A 452 7.95 -17.46 18.12
N GLY A 453 8.97 -16.75 17.63
CA GLY A 453 9.81 -17.21 16.53
C GLY A 453 10.52 -18.53 16.87
N ASP A 454 10.36 -19.51 15.99
CA ASP A 454 10.87 -20.87 16.18
C ASP A 454 11.85 -21.23 15.05
N ASP A 455 13.09 -20.78 15.20
CA ASP A 455 14.19 -21.07 14.28
C ASP A 455 15.41 -21.49 15.10
N GLU A 456 15.82 -22.76 14.95
CA GLU A 456 16.93 -23.34 15.70
C GLU A 456 18.28 -22.68 15.39
N ASP A 457 18.49 -22.23 14.15
CA ASP A 457 19.71 -21.56 13.74
C ASP A 457 19.81 -20.18 14.41
N ILE A 458 18.69 -19.44 14.45
CA ILE A 458 18.61 -18.15 15.16
C ILE A 458 18.81 -18.32 16.66
N LYS A 459 18.20 -19.34 17.28
CA LYS A 459 18.39 -19.64 18.71
C LYS A 459 19.86 -19.93 19.02
N ALA A 460 20.49 -20.80 18.23
CA ALA A 460 21.90 -21.14 18.39
C ALA A 460 22.79 -19.91 18.21
N ARG A 461 22.51 -19.10 17.19
CA ARG A 461 23.27 -17.88 16.90
C ARG A 461 23.13 -16.84 18.01
N LEU A 462 21.93 -16.66 18.57
CA LEU A 462 21.71 -15.75 19.71
C LEU A 462 22.54 -16.15 20.94
N ILE A 463 22.59 -17.45 21.25
CA ILE A 463 23.42 -17.97 22.36
C ILE A 463 24.89 -17.62 22.13
N GLN A 464 25.39 -17.84 20.91
CA GLN A 464 26.76 -17.51 20.54
C GLN A 464 27.04 -16.00 20.71
N LEU A 465 26.17 -15.14 20.15
CA LEU A 465 26.33 -13.68 20.23
C LEU A 465 26.37 -13.20 21.69
N ARG A 466 25.49 -13.71 22.55
CA ARG A 466 25.48 -13.37 23.99
C ARG A 466 26.77 -13.80 24.70
N LEU A 467 27.31 -14.98 24.39
CA LEU A 467 28.59 -15.43 24.95
C LEU A 467 29.77 -14.57 24.49
N GLU A 468 29.76 -14.14 23.23
CA GLU A 468 30.80 -13.26 22.68
C GLU A 468 30.78 -11.88 23.33
N LEU A 469 29.58 -11.31 23.55
CA LEU A 469 29.40 -10.03 24.23
C LEU A 469 29.88 -10.07 25.70
N LEU A 470 29.51 -11.13 26.44
CA LEU A 470 29.96 -11.32 27.83
C LEU A 470 31.50 -11.42 27.94
N LYS A 471 32.14 -12.12 27.00
CA LYS A 471 33.61 -12.22 26.94
C LYS A 471 34.28 -10.89 26.59
N GLY A 472 33.60 -10.03 25.81
CA GLY A 472 34.07 -8.69 25.48
C GLY A 472 34.07 -7.76 26.69
N GLU A 473 32.97 -7.72 27.43
CA GLU A 473 32.84 -6.88 28.64
C GLU A 473 33.82 -7.27 29.76
N GLY A 474 34.12 -8.57 29.92
CA GLY A 474 35.11 -9.04 30.89
C GLY A 474 36.52 -8.53 30.59
N LYS A 475 36.90 -8.42 29.31
CA LYS A 475 38.22 -7.91 28.89
C LYS A 475 38.34 -6.39 28.98
N GLU A 476 37.23 -5.65 28.88
CA GLU A 476 37.23 -4.20 29.08
C GLU A 476 37.25 -3.81 30.56
N LYS A 477 36.71 -4.65 31.47
CA LYS A 477 36.80 -4.43 32.92
C LYS A 477 38.15 -4.80 33.54
N GLU A 478 38.95 -5.62 32.86
CA GLU A 478 40.31 -6.00 33.28
C GLU A 478 41.40 -5.05 32.78
N LYS A 479 41.08 -4.11 31.88
CA LYS A 479 41.98 -3.03 31.42
C LYS A 479 41.70 -1.74 32.16
#